data_AF-A0AAW0A2F2-F1
#
_entry.id   AF-A0AAW0A2F2-F1
#
_cell.length_a   1.000
_cell.length_b   1.000
_cell.length_c   1.000
_cell.angle_alpha   90.00
_cell.angle_beta   90.00
_cell.angle_gamma   90.00
#
_symmetry.space_group_name_H-M   'P 1'
#
loop_
_entity.id
_entity.type
_entity.pdbx_description
1 polymer ?
#
loop_
_entity_poly.entity_id
_entity_poly.type
_entity_poly.pdbx_seq_one_letter_code
_entity_poly.pdbx_strand_id
1 'polypeptide(L)'
;MSDYDDDQFSQRGDGVDDNPESKYNEGRGIQYFVSFQPLPPPPQPNEKRRKNAAKPDTINHTMYAHEEESLGRVLDAAIEGLEYEGKLDFKVVSGKLRAKNFSVTWSIMRTDFKKMKFASTDDYDSMVEAATDKAKPTVKLELVEKGDEPEEEGAGAENEGSASKKRKLTDEEHKMAETMAQLKATYSCADKKCSFPTCYLGNATGEHVHLTPIHLNTWAAAIVANVPEVDVHHPPADKMFQPSAAPDFIDDIDLLASRRRSLSAKSTSPSITIKNDFTGLADIIRATQPAAAFHTAVPSQSFPLHSSPPVRQPSPVKAPVMTFEAFCNAAGIPEMPLKLAQKGLELGGPHLLAYLKDDDLDKYLILGDRLQLRFAEDEWRKGHIH
;
A
#
# COMPACT_ATOMS: atom_id res chain seq x y z
N MET A 1 -37.33 59.88 24.90
CA MET A 1 -35.98 60.03 25.51
C MET A 1 -35.75 58.72 26.26
N SER A 2 -35.22 57.66 25.67
CA SER A 2 -34.66 57.41 24.34
C SER A 2 -34.89 55.93 24.03
N ASP A 3 -35.66 55.67 22.99
CA ASP A 3 -35.85 54.36 22.37
C ASP A 3 -34.54 53.98 21.63
N TYR A 4 -34.00 52.81 21.92
CA TYR A 4 -32.90 52.21 21.16
C TYR A 4 -33.40 50.87 20.62
N ASP A 5 -34.02 50.95 19.45
CA ASP A 5 -34.17 49.84 18.51
C ASP A 5 -32.79 49.54 17.91
N ASP A 6 -32.24 48.36 18.18
CA ASP A 6 -31.02 47.85 17.52
C ASP A 6 -31.24 46.38 17.12
N ASP A 7 -32.34 46.14 16.40
CA ASP A 7 -32.66 44.90 15.67
C ASP A 7 -32.17 45.02 14.22
N GLN A 8 -30.84 45.15 14.02
CA GLN A 8 -30.22 44.99 12.70
C GLN A 8 -28.94 44.15 12.78
N PHE A 9 -29.09 42.84 13.01
CA PHE A 9 -28.06 41.88 12.64
C PHE A 9 -28.52 41.02 11.46
N SER A 10 -28.16 41.52 10.28
CA SER A 10 -27.84 40.80 9.05
C SER A 10 -28.61 39.52 8.76
N GLN A 11 -29.59 39.66 7.86
CA GLN A 11 -29.93 38.64 6.88
C GLN A 11 -28.63 38.19 6.19
N ARG A 12 -28.13 37.00 6.55
CA ARG A 12 -27.10 36.30 5.79
C ARG A 12 -27.71 36.01 4.43
N GLY A 13 -27.26 36.73 3.41
CA GLY A 13 -27.64 36.45 2.04
C GLY A 13 -27.28 35.00 1.70
N ASP A 14 -28.17 34.34 0.98
CA ASP A 14 -27.93 33.14 0.19
C ASP A 14 -26.93 33.47 -0.93
N GLY A 15 -25.72 33.88 -0.55
CA GLY A 15 -24.59 33.98 -1.43
C GLY A 15 -24.27 32.56 -1.84
N VAL A 16 -24.59 32.24 -3.09
CA VAL A 16 -24.02 31.09 -3.79
C VAL A 16 -22.52 31.21 -3.61
N ASP A 17 -21.93 30.37 -2.76
CA ASP A 17 -20.48 30.23 -2.63
C ASP A 17 -20.02 29.72 -4.00
N ASP A 18 -19.70 30.66 -4.90
CA ASP A 18 -18.99 30.45 -6.15
C ASP A 18 -17.54 30.06 -5.81
N ASN A 19 -17.37 28.98 -5.07
CA ASN A 19 -16.07 28.40 -4.85
C ASN A 19 -15.64 27.81 -6.19
N PRO A 20 -14.50 28.24 -6.75
CA PRO A 20 -14.07 27.76 -8.06
C PRO A 20 -13.96 26.24 -8.05
N GLU A 21 -14.39 25.59 -9.14
CA GLU A 21 -14.18 24.15 -9.29
C GLU A 21 -12.68 23.85 -9.27
N SER A 22 -12.28 22.81 -8.53
CA SER A 22 -10.88 22.40 -8.49
C SER A 22 -10.38 22.00 -9.88
N LYS A 23 -9.11 22.27 -10.16
CA LYS A 23 -8.46 21.82 -11.41
C LYS A 23 -8.21 20.31 -11.43
N TYR A 24 -8.38 19.62 -10.31
CA TYR A 24 -7.94 18.24 -10.13
C TYR A 24 -9.09 17.29 -9.81
N ASN A 25 -8.89 16.01 -10.16
CA ASN A 25 -9.81 14.91 -9.87
C ASN A 25 -11.29 15.21 -10.20
N GLU A 26 -11.53 15.75 -11.40
CA GLU A 26 -12.88 16.06 -11.91
C GLU A 26 -13.61 17.13 -11.08
N GLY A 27 -12.91 18.21 -10.70
CA GLY A 27 -13.51 19.29 -9.91
C GLY A 27 -13.49 19.06 -8.40
N ARG A 28 -13.03 17.90 -7.93
CA ARG A 28 -13.12 17.50 -6.52
C ARG A 28 -11.95 17.94 -5.65
N GLY A 29 -10.79 18.24 -6.21
CA GLY A 29 -9.60 18.60 -5.43
C GLY A 29 -8.60 17.48 -5.23
N ILE A 30 -7.72 17.64 -4.26
CA ILE A 30 -6.69 16.67 -3.89
C ILE A 30 -7.35 15.49 -3.16
N GLN A 31 -6.98 14.26 -3.52
CA GLN A 31 -7.47 13.07 -2.82
C GLN A 31 -6.58 12.79 -1.60
N TYR A 32 -7.20 12.71 -0.41
CA TYR A 32 -6.52 12.37 0.83
C TYR A 32 -6.91 10.98 1.32
N PHE A 33 -5.93 10.11 1.49
CA PHE A 33 -6.06 8.82 2.18
C PHE A 33 -5.66 9.00 3.64
N VAL A 34 -6.65 9.15 4.52
CA VAL A 34 -6.47 9.33 5.95
C VAL A 34 -6.38 7.96 6.62
N SER A 35 -5.33 7.75 7.38
CA SER A 35 -5.04 6.53 8.13
C SER A 35 -4.80 6.91 9.59
N PHE A 36 -5.70 6.53 10.47
CA PHE A 36 -5.62 6.82 11.89
C PHE A 36 -5.29 5.57 12.71
N GLN A 37 -4.29 5.69 13.56
CA GLN A 37 -3.91 4.65 14.51
C GLN A 37 -4.27 5.10 15.93
N PRO A 38 -5.39 4.59 16.49
CA PRO A 38 -5.81 4.95 17.84
C PRO A 38 -4.87 4.37 18.89
N LEU A 39 -4.94 4.94 20.09
CA LEU A 39 -4.33 4.32 21.25
C LEU A 39 -5.06 3.02 21.58
N PRO A 40 -4.30 2.02 22.02
CA PRO A 40 -4.91 0.81 22.52
C PRO A 40 -5.69 1.05 23.80
N PRO A 41 -6.81 0.33 24.00
CA PRO A 41 -7.64 0.50 25.18
C PRO A 41 -6.81 0.29 26.44
N PRO A 42 -7.07 1.09 27.51
CA PRO A 42 -6.37 0.95 28.77
C PRO A 42 -6.56 -0.49 29.28
N PRO A 43 -5.51 -1.09 29.86
CA PRO A 43 -5.64 -2.42 30.44
C PRO A 43 -6.69 -2.42 31.56
N GLN A 44 -7.45 -3.50 31.69
CA GLN A 44 -8.36 -3.64 32.82
C GLN A 44 -7.58 -3.57 34.14
N PRO A 45 -8.20 -3.06 35.23
CA PRO A 45 -7.57 -3.05 36.54
C PRO A 45 -7.06 -4.45 36.89
N ASN A 46 -5.76 -4.56 37.19
CA ASN A 46 -5.00 -5.79 37.51
C ASN A 46 -4.50 -6.64 36.32
N GLU A 47 -4.72 -6.23 35.06
CA GLU A 47 -4.17 -6.95 33.91
C GLU A 47 -2.91 -6.27 33.36
N LYS A 48 -1.76 -6.97 33.38
CA LYS A 48 -0.55 -6.46 32.72
C LYS A 48 -0.67 -6.68 31.22
N ARG A 49 -0.68 -5.59 30.46
CA ARG A 49 -0.68 -5.66 28.99
C ARG A 49 0.58 -6.36 28.49
N ARG A 50 0.40 -7.46 27.74
CA ARG A 50 1.51 -8.21 27.15
C ARG A 50 2.22 -7.34 26.11
N LYS A 51 3.55 -7.45 26.01
CA LYS A 51 4.37 -6.71 25.02
C LYS A 51 3.94 -6.96 23.57
N ASN A 52 3.28 -8.09 23.31
CA ASN A 52 2.78 -8.50 22.00
C ASN A 52 1.26 -8.34 21.90
N ALA A 53 0.62 -7.53 22.76
CA ALA A 53 -0.78 -7.21 22.59
C ALA A 53 -0.98 -6.61 21.19
N ALA A 54 -1.99 -7.10 20.47
CA ALA A 54 -2.31 -6.63 19.14
C ALA A 54 -2.38 -5.09 19.13
N LYS A 55 -1.78 -4.50 18.09
CA LYS A 55 -1.96 -3.08 17.84
C LYS A 55 -3.43 -2.84 17.50
N PRO A 56 -4.01 -1.71 17.88
CA PRO A 56 -5.35 -1.34 17.45
C PRO A 56 -5.42 -1.32 15.93
N ASP A 57 -6.57 -1.71 15.41
CA ASP A 57 -6.83 -1.67 13.98
C ASP A 57 -6.74 -0.22 13.50
N THR A 58 -6.12 -0.03 12.34
CA THR A 58 -6.03 1.27 11.69
C THR A 58 -7.36 1.61 11.06
N ILE A 59 -7.91 2.77 11.41
CA ILE A 59 -9.12 3.33 10.81
C ILE A 59 -8.69 4.07 9.54
N ASN A 60 -9.33 3.79 8.41
CA ASN A 60 -8.99 4.41 7.13
C ASN A 60 -10.20 5.17 6.57
N HIS A 61 -9.95 6.38 6.07
CA HIS A 61 -10.94 7.25 5.45
C HIS A 61 -10.37 7.87 4.17
N THR A 62 -11.22 8.14 3.19
CA THR A 62 -10.82 8.82 1.95
C THR A 62 -11.72 10.04 1.74
N MET A 63 -11.09 11.20 1.57
CA MET A 63 -11.77 12.47 1.33
C MET A 63 -11.14 13.22 0.17
N TYR A 64 -11.83 14.26 -0.30
CA TYR A 64 -11.34 15.20 -1.29
C TYR A 64 -11.43 16.62 -0.70
N ALA A 65 -10.42 17.45 -0.94
CA ALA A 65 -10.44 18.86 -0.56
C ALA A 65 -9.81 19.73 -1.64
N HIS A 66 -10.34 20.94 -1.81
CA HIS A 66 -9.82 21.92 -2.77
C HIS A 66 -8.36 22.26 -2.46
N GLU A 67 -7.54 22.51 -3.47
CA GLU A 67 -6.11 22.80 -3.30
C GLU A 67 -5.83 24.10 -2.51
N GLU A 68 -6.79 25.03 -2.48
CA GLU A 68 -6.73 26.27 -1.71
C GLU A 68 -7.33 26.13 -0.30
N GLU A 69 -7.80 24.93 0.07
CA GLU A 69 -8.37 24.70 1.39
C GLU A 69 -7.31 24.81 2.48
N SER A 70 -7.67 25.41 3.62
CA SER A 70 -6.72 25.61 4.70
C SER A 70 -6.37 24.29 5.41
N LEU A 71 -5.13 24.17 5.92
CA LEU A 71 -4.70 23.02 6.75
C LEU A 71 -5.70 22.70 7.87
N GLY A 72 -6.26 23.73 8.52
CA GLY A 72 -7.23 23.54 9.60
C GLY A 72 -8.49 22.83 9.12
N ARG A 73 -9.08 23.29 8.01
CA ARG A 73 -10.29 22.71 7.41
C ARG A 73 -10.06 21.29 6.89
N VAL A 74 -8.90 21.03 6.28
CA VAL A 74 -8.55 19.67 5.83
C VAL A 74 -8.41 18.72 7.02
N LEU A 75 -7.79 19.15 8.12
CA LEU A 75 -7.68 18.33 9.33
C LEU A 75 -9.03 18.13 10.03
N ASP A 76 -9.88 19.15 10.09
CA ASP A 76 -11.24 19.04 10.64
C ASP A 76 -12.05 17.99 9.86
N ALA A 77 -12.08 18.10 8.53
CA ALA A 77 -12.77 17.14 7.67
C ALA A 77 -12.18 15.72 7.76
N ALA A 78 -10.84 15.62 7.86
CA ALA A 78 -10.17 14.33 8.03
C ALA A 78 -10.54 13.66 9.36
N ILE A 79 -10.64 14.43 10.45
CA ILE A 79 -11.00 13.92 11.78
C ILE A 79 -12.49 13.56 11.83
N GLU A 80 -13.36 14.39 11.27
CA GLU A 80 -14.81 14.14 11.19
C GLU A 80 -15.10 12.85 10.41
N GLY A 81 -14.38 12.59 9.31
CA GLY A 81 -14.54 11.40 8.49
C GLY A 81 -14.06 10.08 9.11
N LEU A 82 -13.34 10.10 10.24
CA LEU A 82 -12.84 8.89 10.89
C LEU A 82 -13.88 8.14 11.73
N GLU A 83 -15.03 8.74 12.03
CA GLU A 83 -16.05 8.18 12.93
C GLU A 83 -15.45 7.73 14.30
N TYR A 84 -14.38 8.39 14.74
CA TYR A 84 -13.68 8.04 15.97
C TYR A 84 -14.33 8.72 17.17
N GLU A 85 -14.75 7.94 18.17
CA GLU A 85 -15.38 8.46 19.40
C GLU A 85 -14.43 9.29 20.26
N GLY A 86 -13.11 9.10 20.12
CA GLY A 86 -12.12 9.87 20.85
C GLY A 86 -11.94 11.27 20.30
N LYS A 87 -11.66 12.22 21.19
CA LYS A 87 -11.54 13.64 20.83
C LYS A 87 -10.13 13.97 20.36
N LEU A 88 -9.92 14.15 19.06
CA LEU A 88 -8.64 14.62 18.51
C LEU A 88 -8.61 16.16 18.49
N ASP A 89 -7.95 16.76 19.48
CA ASP A 89 -7.91 18.22 19.64
C ASP A 89 -6.65 18.81 18.98
N PHE A 90 -6.85 19.73 18.04
CA PHE A 90 -5.77 20.52 17.46
C PHE A 90 -6.14 22.00 17.30
N LYS A 91 -5.13 22.85 17.16
CA LYS A 91 -5.26 24.26 16.78
C LYS A 91 -4.11 24.66 15.87
N VAL A 92 -4.38 25.51 14.89
CA VAL A 92 -3.33 26.18 14.10
C VAL A 92 -3.19 27.59 14.65
N VAL A 93 -2.02 27.91 15.23
CA VAL A 93 -1.76 29.22 15.86
C VAL A 93 -0.51 29.82 15.21
N SER A 94 -0.67 30.98 14.57
CA SER A 94 0.42 31.67 13.86
C SER A 94 1.15 30.74 12.87
N GLY A 95 0.39 30.01 12.05
CA GLY A 95 0.92 29.07 11.07
C GLY A 95 1.53 27.79 11.66
N LYS A 96 1.50 27.57 12.98
CA LYS A 96 2.03 26.35 13.60
C LYS A 96 0.91 25.42 14.03
N LEU A 97 1.02 24.14 13.64
CA LEU A 97 0.08 23.10 14.06
C LEU A 97 0.40 22.65 15.49
N ARG A 98 -0.58 22.77 16.38
CA ARG A 98 -0.52 22.29 17.76
C ARG A 98 -1.59 21.23 17.98
N ALA A 99 -1.20 19.97 17.87
CA ALA A 99 -2.03 18.82 18.24
C ALA A 99 -1.67 18.36 19.64
N LYS A 100 -2.66 18.17 20.52
CA LYS A 100 -2.42 17.77 21.92
C LYS A 100 -2.15 16.28 22.05
N ASN A 101 -3.05 15.48 21.52
CA ASN A 101 -3.10 14.04 21.74
C ASN A 101 -2.82 13.23 20.47
N PHE A 102 -2.28 13.84 19.42
CA PHE A 102 -1.89 13.10 18.22
C PHE A 102 -0.73 13.77 17.48
N SER A 103 -0.14 13.04 16.55
CA SER A 103 0.75 13.57 15.52
C SER A 103 0.19 13.30 14.14
N VAL A 104 0.47 14.23 13.21
CA VAL A 104 0.10 14.10 11.80
C VAL A 104 1.37 14.02 10.98
N THR A 105 1.45 13.01 10.13
CA THR A 105 2.46 12.91 9.08
C THR A 105 1.80 12.76 7.72
N TRP A 106 2.48 13.19 6.67
CA TRP A 106 2.01 13.05 5.29
C TRP A 106 3.03 12.32 4.42
N SER A 107 2.53 11.72 3.34
CA SER A 107 3.33 11.11 2.29
C SER A 107 2.64 11.31 0.95
N ILE A 108 3.41 11.49 -0.12
CA ILE A 108 2.87 11.49 -1.48
C ILE A 108 3.33 10.19 -2.16
N MET A 109 2.40 9.44 -2.75
CA MET A 109 2.72 8.14 -3.33
C MET A 109 3.69 8.29 -4.51
N ARG A 110 4.72 7.44 -4.58
CA ARG A 110 5.73 7.41 -5.65
C ARG A 110 6.65 8.64 -5.73
N THR A 111 6.89 9.31 -4.61
CA THR A 111 7.92 10.35 -4.45
C THR A 111 8.79 10.07 -3.23
N ASP A 112 9.83 10.90 -3.05
CA ASP A 112 10.72 10.83 -1.90
C ASP A 112 10.12 11.46 -0.63
N PHE A 113 9.00 12.18 -0.77
CA PHE A 113 8.21 12.70 0.34
C PHE A 113 7.47 11.59 1.10
N LYS A 114 8.19 10.95 2.03
CA LYS A 114 7.69 9.84 2.85
C LYS A 114 7.75 10.21 4.33
N LYS A 115 6.61 10.11 5.01
CA LYS A 115 6.45 10.33 6.46
C LYS A 115 6.99 11.68 6.94
N MET A 116 6.71 12.73 6.18
CA MET A 116 7.01 14.09 6.56
C MET A 116 6.07 14.50 7.70
N LYS A 117 6.55 15.24 8.70
CA LYS A 117 5.72 15.71 9.82
C LYS A 117 5.06 17.02 9.46
N PHE A 118 3.81 17.23 9.89
CA PHE A 118 3.23 18.56 9.91
C PHE A 118 3.64 19.31 11.18
N ALA A 119 4.43 20.36 11.03
CA ALA A 119 4.74 21.32 12.09
C ALA A 119 4.12 22.70 11.81
N SER A 120 3.98 23.07 10.53
CA SER A 120 3.45 24.37 10.12
C SER A 120 2.48 24.31 8.93
N THR A 121 1.88 25.46 8.61
CA THR A 121 1.18 25.73 7.36
C THR A 121 2.12 25.72 6.16
N ASP A 122 3.38 26.12 6.34
CA ASP A 122 4.38 26.08 5.26
C ASP A 122 4.66 24.63 4.81
N ASP A 123 4.64 23.67 5.75
CA ASP A 123 4.73 22.24 5.42
C ASP A 123 3.53 21.77 4.60
N TYR A 124 2.35 22.36 4.84
CA TYR A 124 1.13 22.08 4.11
C TYR A 124 1.16 22.66 2.71
N ASP A 125 1.58 23.92 2.56
CA ASP A 125 1.73 24.55 1.25
C ASP A 125 2.74 23.78 0.39
N SER A 126 3.87 23.36 0.99
CA SER A 126 4.88 22.53 0.32
C SER A 126 4.32 21.16 -0.10
N MET A 127 3.45 20.56 0.71
CA MET A 127 2.78 19.31 0.38
C MET A 127 1.79 19.51 -0.77
N VAL A 128 0.98 20.57 -0.73
CA VAL A 128 -0.01 20.88 -1.78
C VAL A 128 0.71 21.09 -3.10
N GLU A 129 1.75 21.93 -3.15
CA GLU A 129 2.57 22.18 -4.33
C GLU A 129 3.09 20.84 -4.92
N ALA A 130 3.78 20.04 -4.10
CA ALA A 130 4.33 18.76 -4.53
C ALA A 130 3.27 17.72 -4.94
N ALA A 131 2.05 17.80 -4.40
CA ALA A 131 0.95 16.93 -4.78
C ALA A 131 0.35 17.34 -6.13
N THR A 132 0.18 18.64 -6.35
CA THR A 132 -0.43 19.21 -7.56
C THR A 132 0.45 19.10 -8.81
N ASP A 133 1.75 18.91 -8.66
CA ASP A 133 2.66 18.55 -9.77
C ASP A 133 2.31 17.21 -10.45
N LYS A 134 1.43 16.41 -9.85
CA LYS A 134 0.98 15.12 -10.39
C LYS A 134 -0.36 15.25 -11.10
N ALA A 135 -0.50 14.53 -12.21
CA ALA A 135 -1.75 14.45 -12.97
C ALA A 135 -2.97 13.97 -12.15
N LYS A 136 -2.73 13.21 -11.08
CA LYS A 136 -3.74 12.80 -10.09
C LYS A 136 -3.18 13.06 -8.70
N PRO A 137 -3.44 14.23 -8.10
CA PRO A 137 -2.88 14.57 -6.80
C PRO A 137 -3.48 13.66 -5.73
N THR A 138 -2.60 13.00 -5.00
CA THR A 138 -2.95 12.01 -3.98
C THR A 138 -1.98 12.11 -2.82
N VAL A 139 -2.52 12.34 -1.63
CA VAL A 139 -1.79 12.47 -0.37
C VAL A 139 -2.25 11.38 0.59
N LYS A 140 -1.31 10.75 1.29
CA LYS A 140 -1.61 9.89 2.44
C LYS A 140 -1.38 10.70 3.72
N LEU A 141 -2.41 10.85 4.53
CA LEU A 141 -2.34 11.43 5.88
C LEU A 141 -2.32 10.30 6.89
N GLU A 142 -1.32 10.29 7.76
CA GLU A 142 -1.18 9.32 8.86
C GLU A 142 -1.32 10.08 10.19
N LEU A 143 -2.41 9.81 10.92
CA LEU A 143 -2.67 10.36 12.25
C LEU A 143 -2.36 9.27 13.27
N VAL A 144 -1.58 9.59 14.29
CA VAL A 144 -1.22 8.65 15.36
C VAL A 144 -1.53 9.30 16.69
N GLU A 145 -2.44 8.70 17.45
CA GLU A 145 -2.80 9.17 18.79
C GLU A 145 -1.64 8.92 19.78
N LYS A 146 -1.39 9.90 20.65
CA LYS A 146 -0.34 9.90 21.66
C LYS A 146 -0.99 9.83 23.03
N GLY A 147 -0.49 8.94 23.88
CA GLY A 147 -0.91 8.89 25.28
C GLY A 147 -0.40 10.10 26.03
N ASP A 148 -1.10 10.48 27.11
CA ASP A 148 -0.60 11.46 28.07
C ASP A 148 0.67 10.90 28.71
N GLU A 149 1.83 11.32 28.21
CA GLU A 149 3.08 11.12 28.95
C GLU A 149 3.09 12.12 30.11
N PRO A 150 3.36 11.69 31.36
CA PRO A 150 3.45 12.62 32.48
C PRO A 150 4.52 13.66 32.17
N GLU A 151 4.14 14.95 32.24
CA GLU A 151 5.03 16.09 32.01
C GLU A 151 6.22 16.02 32.99
N GLU A 152 7.38 15.55 32.52
CA GLU A 152 8.65 15.86 33.16
C GLU A 152 9.12 17.23 32.67
N GLU A 153 9.09 18.22 33.56
CA GLU A 153 9.73 19.52 33.38
C GLU A 153 11.24 19.33 33.15
N GLY A 154 11.71 19.60 31.93
CA GLY A 154 13.14 19.52 31.60
C GLY A 154 13.46 20.19 30.28
N ALA A 155 13.99 21.42 30.37
CA ALA A 155 14.43 22.25 29.25
C ALA A 155 15.55 21.62 28.40
N GLY A 156 15.50 21.84 27.07
CA GLY A 156 16.69 21.77 26.20
C GLY A 156 16.48 21.27 24.77
N ALA A 157 16.29 22.21 23.85
CA ALA A 157 16.67 22.25 22.42
C ALA A 157 16.73 20.97 21.55
N GLU A 158 15.84 20.95 20.55
CA GLU A 158 16.10 20.76 19.11
C GLU A 158 16.91 19.54 18.58
N ASN A 159 16.11 18.65 17.96
CA ASN A 159 16.27 18.04 16.64
C ASN A 159 16.74 16.57 16.51
N GLU A 160 16.02 15.91 15.60
CA GLU A 160 16.15 14.57 14.98
C GLU A 160 15.64 13.31 15.71
N GLY A 161 14.69 12.66 15.03
CA GLY A 161 14.60 11.19 14.94
C GLY A 161 13.74 10.45 15.97
N SER A 162 12.49 10.18 15.58
CA SER A 162 11.63 9.08 16.04
C SER A 162 11.98 8.36 17.36
N ALA A 163 11.25 8.70 18.43
CA ALA A 163 11.21 7.91 19.66
C ALA A 163 10.44 6.59 19.44
N SER A 164 11.02 5.66 18.69
CA SER A 164 10.99 4.26 19.14
C SER A 164 11.71 4.27 20.48
N LYS A 165 11.00 3.94 21.57
CA LYS A 165 11.53 3.72 22.93
C LYS A 165 13.02 3.40 22.84
N LYS A 166 13.89 4.39 23.09
CA LYS A 166 15.34 4.21 23.00
C LYS A 166 15.67 3.06 23.94
N ARG A 167 15.83 1.85 23.39
CA ARG A 167 16.83 0.96 23.93
C ARG A 167 18.07 1.85 23.96
N LYS A 168 18.59 2.11 25.15
CA LYS A 168 19.92 2.71 25.25
C LYS A 168 20.76 1.88 24.29
N LEU A 169 21.23 2.51 23.20
CA LEU A 169 22.11 1.81 22.26
C LEU A 169 23.22 1.27 23.13
N THR A 170 23.44 -0.02 23.01
CA THR A 170 24.53 -0.66 23.71
C THR A 170 25.84 0.00 23.25
N ASP A 171 26.84 0.02 24.12
CA ASP A 171 28.15 0.60 23.75
C ASP A 171 28.73 -0.06 22.48
N GLU A 172 28.34 -1.31 22.22
CA GLU A 172 28.67 -2.06 21.00
C GLU A 172 28.00 -1.47 19.74
N GLU A 173 26.71 -1.14 19.81
CA GLU A 173 25.98 -0.53 18.68
C GLU A 173 26.54 0.86 18.33
N HIS A 174 26.95 1.64 19.33
CA HIS A 174 27.63 2.92 19.11
C HIS A 174 28.98 2.74 18.39
N LYS A 175 29.81 1.80 18.85
CA LYS A 175 31.09 1.48 18.21
C LYS A 175 30.92 0.95 16.79
N MET A 176 29.90 0.13 16.55
CA MET A 176 29.57 -0.33 15.19
C MET A 176 29.18 0.84 14.28
N ALA A 177 28.32 1.74 14.73
CA ALA A 177 27.92 2.90 13.94
C ALA A 177 29.10 3.83 13.60
N GLU A 178 30.00 4.05 14.57
CA GLU A 178 31.23 4.83 14.36
C GLU A 178 32.16 4.15 13.36
N THR A 179 32.36 2.84 13.50
CA THR A 179 33.19 2.03 12.58
C THR A 179 32.61 2.02 11.16
N MET A 180 31.27 1.95 11.02
CA MET A 180 30.62 2.06 9.71
C MET A 180 30.84 3.43 9.07
N ALA A 181 30.77 4.51 9.85
CA ALA A 181 31.03 5.86 9.34
C ALA A 181 32.49 6.00 8.89
N GLN A 182 33.43 5.44 9.66
CA GLN A 182 34.85 5.40 9.30
C GLN A 182 35.07 4.62 7.99
N LEU A 183 34.50 3.41 7.86
CA LEU A 183 34.60 2.61 6.64
C LEU A 183 34.04 3.33 5.42
N LYS A 184 32.90 4.03 5.54
CA LYS A 184 32.32 4.83 4.44
C LYS A 184 33.24 5.96 3.99
N ALA A 185 33.88 6.65 4.94
CA ALA A 185 34.80 7.74 4.63
C ALA A 185 36.06 7.21 3.94
N THR A 186 36.65 6.13 4.46
CA THR A 186 37.87 5.50 3.94
C THR A 186 37.68 4.92 2.54
N TYR A 187 36.54 4.28 2.27
CA TYR A 187 36.26 3.60 1.00
C TYR A 187 35.37 4.40 0.04
N SER A 188 35.39 5.73 0.16
CA SER A 188 34.77 6.60 -0.84
C SER A 188 35.48 6.44 -2.19
N CYS A 189 34.70 6.13 -3.24
CA CYS A 189 35.25 5.76 -4.53
C CYS A 189 35.71 7.02 -5.29
N ALA A 190 37.00 7.11 -5.60
CA ALA A 190 37.56 8.25 -6.34
C ALA A 190 37.50 8.08 -7.87
N ASP A 191 37.20 6.88 -8.37
CA ASP A 191 37.12 6.62 -9.80
C ASP A 191 35.80 7.12 -10.39
N LYS A 192 35.90 8.03 -11.36
CA LYS A 192 34.75 8.58 -12.11
C LYS A 192 34.03 7.55 -12.96
N LYS A 193 34.68 6.42 -13.28
CA LYS A 193 34.08 5.32 -14.06
C LYS A 193 33.31 4.33 -13.18
N CYS A 194 33.52 4.36 -11.86
CA CYS A 194 32.77 3.52 -10.94
C CYS A 194 31.38 4.11 -10.70
N SER A 195 30.34 3.32 -10.91
CA SER A 195 28.94 3.74 -10.67
C SER A 195 28.58 3.83 -9.18
N PHE A 196 29.45 3.34 -8.29
CA PHE A 196 29.15 3.19 -6.87
C PHE A 196 29.96 4.20 -6.03
N PRO A 197 29.31 4.89 -5.07
CA PRO A 197 29.97 5.91 -4.25
C PRO A 197 30.93 5.33 -3.21
N THR A 198 30.75 4.06 -2.81
CA THR A 198 31.59 3.39 -1.83
C THR A 198 32.00 2.02 -2.38
N CYS A 199 33.32 1.82 -2.55
CA CYS A 199 33.87 0.66 -3.25
C CYS A 199 35.13 0.15 -2.52
N TYR A 200 35.28 -1.17 -2.42
CA TYR A 200 36.48 -1.81 -1.94
C TYR A 200 37.29 -2.35 -3.11
N LEU A 201 38.58 -2.05 -3.15
CA LEU A 201 39.50 -2.59 -4.15
C LEU A 201 40.07 -3.90 -3.62
N GLY A 202 39.44 -5.01 -3.98
CA GLY A 202 39.98 -6.34 -3.69
C GLY A 202 41.28 -6.55 -4.47
N ASN A 203 42.30 -7.04 -3.79
CA ASN A 203 43.70 -7.14 -4.21
C ASN A 203 43.97 -7.50 -5.68
N ALA A 204 45.10 -6.99 -6.19
CA ALA A 204 45.80 -7.27 -7.46
C ALA A 204 45.06 -7.06 -8.80
N THR A 205 43.76 -7.35 -8.89
CA THR A 205 42.99 -7.22 -10.15
C THR A 205 42.48 -5.80 -10.39
N GLY A 206 42.39 -4.98 -9.34
CA GLY A 206 41.85 -3.62 -9.41
C GLY A 206 40.33 -3.59 -9.62
N GLU A 207 39.64 -4.70 -9.37
CA GLU A 207 38.19 -4.77 -9.47
C GLU A 207 37.52 -4.09 -8.27
N HIS A 208 36.50 -3.28 -8.56
CA HIS A 208 35.72 -2.57 -7.56
C HIS A 208 34.61 -3.47 -7.02
N VAL A 209 34.66 -3.81 -5.74
CA VAL A 209 33.57 -4.47 -5.01
C VAL A 209 32.67 -3.39 -4.40
N HIS A 210 31.38 -3.39 -4.74
CA HIS A 210 30.43 -2.41 -4.21
C HIS A 210 30.09 -2.68 -2.73
N LEU A 211 30.40 -1.71 -1.86
CA LEU A 211 30.10 -1.80 -0.44
C LEU A 211 28.67 -1.31 -0.14
N THR A 212 27.71 -2.23 -0.19
CA THR A 212 26.33 -1.95 0.26
C THR A 212 26.27 -1.76 1.79
N PRO A 213 25.17 -1.21 2.35
CA PRO A 213 25.00 -1.09 3.80
C PRO A 213 25.17 -2.41 4.57
N ILE A 214 24.83 -3.54 3.94
CA ILE A 214 25.01 -4.88 4.52
C ILE A 214 26.49 -5.20 4.67
N HIS A 215 27.33 -4.95 3.64
CA HIS A 215 28.77 -5.16 3.70
C HIS A 215 29.42 -4.34 4.81
N LEU A 216 29.08 -3.04 4.87
CA LEU A 216 29.62 -2.13 5.88
C LEU A 216 29.22 -2.56 7.30
N ASN A 217 27.98 -3.04 7.49
CA ASN A 217 27.52 -3.52 8.78
C ASN A 217 28.21 -4.83 9.20
N THR A 218 28.35 -5.80 8.28
CA THR A 218 29.06 -7.06 8.55
C THR A 218 30.53 -6.81 8.88
N TRP A 219 31.18 -5.89 8.16
CA TRP A 219 32.56 -5.51 8.41
C TRP A 219 32.72 -4.80 9.76
N ALA A 220 31.89 -3.79 10.04
CA ALA A 220 31.91 -3.09 11.33
C ALA A 220 31.63 -4.03 12.51
N ALA A 221 30.69 -4.97 12.36
CA ALA A 221 30.40 -5.98 13.38
C ALA A 221 31.63 -6.87 13.66
N ALA A 222 32.34 -7.31 12.62
CA ALA A 222 33.53 -8.15 12.76
C ALA A 222 34.70 -7.41 13.44
N ILE A 223 34.90 -6.13 13.13
CA ILE A 223 35.89 -5.27 13.81
C ILE A 223 35.53 -5.14 15.29
N VAL A 224 34.27 -4.81 15.62
CA VAL A 224 33.82 -4.65 17.01
C VAL A 224 33.89 -5.96 17.79
N ALA A 225 33.64 -7.09 17.13
CA ALA A 225 33.78 -8.42 17.72
C ALA A 225 35.25 -8.89 17.86
N ASN A 226 36.23 -8.08 17.43
CA ASN A 226 37.66 -8.40 17.42
C ASN A 226 37.95 -9.74 16.73
N VAL A 227 37.31 -10.00 15.60
CA VAL A 227 37.62 -11.17 14.77
C VAL A 227 39.08 -11.06 14.33
N PRO A 228 39.92 -12.11 14.51
CA PRO A 228 41.32 -12.06 14.13
C PRO A 228 41.46 -11.75 12.64
N GLU A 229 42.46 -10.94 12.29
CA GLU A 229 42.80 -10.53 10.91
C GLU A 229 41.76 -9.62 10.23
N VAL A 230 40.73 -9.15 10.94
CA VAL A 230 39.78 -8.16 10.45
C VAL A 230 40.08 -6.78 11.05
N ASP A 231 40.36 -5.80 10.20
CA ASP A 231 40.58 -4.41 10.59
C ASP A 231 39.95 -3.45 9.56
N VAL A 232 40.21 -2.14 9.68
CA VAL A 232 39.67 -1.12 8.76
C VAL A 232 40.13 -1.33 7.30
N HIS A 233 41.23 -2.04 7.08
CA HIS A 233 41.83 -2.29 5.76
C HIS A 233 41.60 -3.71 5.23
N HIS A 234 41.37 -4.66 6.13
CA HIS A 234 41.21 -6.07 5.87
C HIS A 234 39.76 -6.48 6.17
N PRO A 235 38.89 -6.63 5.15
CA PRO A 235 37.53 -7.07 5.36
C PRO A 235 37.47 -8.52 5.84
N PRO A 236 36.34 -8.95 6.44
CA PRO A 236 36.10 -10.35 6.77
C PRO A 236 36.32 -11.27 5.57
N ALA A 237 36.89 -12.45 5.80
CA ALA A 237 37.09 -13.51 4.79
C ALA A 237 35.76 -14.19 4.37
N ASP A 238 34.71 -13.39 4.16
CA ASP A 238 33.42 -13.83 3.66
C ASP A 238 33.39 -13.70 2.13
N LYS A 239 32.62 -14.57 1.48
CA LYS A 239 32.47 -14.60 0.01
C LYS A 239 31.97 -13.28 -0.55
N MET A 240 31.22 -12.53 0.25
CA MET A 240 30.70 -11.20 -0.08
C MET A 240 31.78 -10.11 -0.24
N PHE A 241 33.01 -10.33 0.22
CA PHE A 241 34.14 -9.40 0.03
C PHE A 241 35.17 -9.88 -0.99
N GLN A 242 34.97 -11.08 -1.57
CA GLN A 242 35.83 -11.60 -2.61
C GLN A 242 35.35 -11.06 -3.97
N PRO A 243 36.22 -10.42 -4.77
CA PRO A 243 35.90 -10.10 -6.16
C PRO A 243 35.57 -11.42 -6.86
N SER A 244 34.31 -11.60 -7.24
CA SER A 244 33.86 -12.84 -7.87
C SER A 244 34.67 -13.03 -9.15
N ALA A 245 35.47 -14.11 -9.21
CA ALA A 245 35.92 -14.62 -10.49
C ALA A 245 34.66 -14.98 -11.29
N ALA A 246 34.29 -14.10 -12.22
CA ALA A 246 33.09 -14.12 -13.07
C ALA A 246 31.74 -13.94 -12.33
N PRO A 247 30.78 -13.22 -12.94
CA PRO A 247 29.46 -13.01 -12.37
C PRO A 247 28.58 -14.21 -12.71
N ASP A 248 28.71 -15.30 -11.95
CA ASP A 248 27.55 -16.18 -11.77
C ASP A 248 26.63 -15.45 -10.81
N PHE A 249 25.82 -14.54 -11.38
CA PHE A 249 24.56 -14.12 -10.79
C PHE A 249 23.86 -15.42 -10.40
N ILE A 250 23.85 -15.76 -9.12
CA ILE A 250 22.95 -16.80 -8.62
C ILE A 250 21.57 -16.21 -8.78
N ASP A 251 21.01 -16.37 -9.97
CA ASP A 251 19.62 -16.11 -10.25
C ASP A 251 18.85 -17.02 -9.30
N ASP A 252 18.21 -16.44 -8.29
CA ASP A 252 17.21 -17.11 -7.45
C ASP A 252 16.17 -17.85 -8.31
N ILE A 253 16.02 -17.46 -9.57
CA ILE A 253 15.23 -18.10 -10.62
C ILE A 253 15.73 -19.52 -10.93
N ASP A 254 17.03 -19.79 -11.00
CA ASP A 254 17.56 -21.12 -11.29
C ASP A 254 17.45 -22.06 -10.08
N LEU A 255 17.61 -21.52 -8.87
CA LEU A 255 17.34 -22.22 -7.63
C LEU A 255 15.84 -22.58 -7.50
N LEU A 256 14.95 -21.65 -7.86
CA LEU A 256 13.50 -21.86 -7.94
C LEU A 256 13.10 -22.84 -9.06
N ALA A 257 13.76 -22.77 -10.22
CA ALA A 257 13.52 -23.66 -11.36
C ALA A 257 14.01 -25.08 -11.07
N SER A 258 15.14 -25.22 -10.38
CA SER A 258 15.66 -26.50 -9.92
C SER A 258 14.74 -27.12 -8.86
N ARG A 259 14.21 -26.30 -7.94
CA ARG A 259 13.21 -26.73 -6.95
C ARG A 259 11.90 -27.18 -7.61
N ARG A 260 11.39 -26.42 -8.60
CA ARG A 260 10.22 -26.81 -9.41
C ARG A 260 10.45 -28.12 -10.18
N ARG A 261 11.62 -28.29 -10.80
CA ARG A 261 11.97 -29.54 -11.51
C ARG A 261 12.04 -30.75 -10.56
N SER A 262 12.57 -30.57 -9.35
CA SER A 262 12.62 -31.65 -8.34
C SER A 262 11.24 -32.07 -7.82
N LEU A 263 10.27 -31.15 -7.81
CA LEU A 263 8.89 -31.42 -7.42
C LEU A 263 8.13 -32.14 -8.54
N SER A 264 8.36 -31.77 -9.82
CA SER A 264 7.76 -32.47 -10.97
C SER A 264 8.33 -33.88 -11.17
N ALA A 265 9.61 -34.11 -10.86
CA ALA A 265 10.25 -35.43 -10.99
C ALA A 265 9.82 -36.45 -9.92
N LYS A 266 9.14 -36.02 -8.86
CA LYS A 266 8.59 -36.89 -7.81
C LYS A 266 7.17 -37.37 -8.07
N SER A 267 6.55 -36.97 -9.19
CA SER A 267 5.24 -37.48 -9.62
C SER A 267 5.41 -38.68 -10.55
N THR A 268 5.61 -39.86 -9.99
CA THR A 268 5.42 -41.13 -10.70
C THR A 268 3.95 -41.55 -10.59
N SER A 269 3.15 -41.21 -11.59
CA SER A 269 1.84 -41.82 -11.90
C SER A 269 1.63 -41.84 -13.42
N PRO A 270 0.94 -42.85 -13.98
CA PRO A 270 1.12 -43.24 -15.38
C PRO A 270 0.47 -42.27 -16.38
N SER A 271 1.16 -42.12 -17.52
CA SER A 271 0.74 -41.35 -18.70
C SER A 271 -0.67 -41.73 -19.18
N ILE A 272 -1.61 -40.80 -19.06
CA ILE A 272 -2.89 -40.86 -19.79
C ILE A 272 -2.66 -40.13 -21.12
N THR A 273 -2.64 -40.88 -22.21
CA THR A 273 -2.66 -40.32 -23.56
C THR A 273 -4.09 -39.88 -23.88
N ILE A 274 -4.35 -38.58 -23.81
CA ILE A 274 -5.64 -37.99 -24.22
C ILE A 274 -5.62 -37.86 -25.75
N LYS A 275 -6.40 -38.71 -26.44
CA LYS A 275 -6.70 -38.54 -27.86
C LYS A 275 -7.81 -37.50 -28.00
N ASN A 276 -7.47 -36.32 -28.48
CA ASN A 276 -8.44 -35.28 -28.83
C ASN A 276 -8.96 -35.49 -30.26
N ASP A 277 -10.11 -36.13 -30.41
CA ASP A 277 -10.89 -36.11 -31.67
C ASP A 277 -11.92 -34.97 -31.62
N PHE A 278 -11.71 -33.94 -32.44
CA PHE A 278 -12.55 -32.72 -32.50
C PHE A 278 -13.61 -32.77 -33.60
N THR A 279 -14.28 -33.91 -33.80
CA THR A 279 -15.26 -34.06 -34.89
C THR A 279 -16.62 -33.41 -34.60
N GLY A 280 -16.94 -33.05 -33.36
CA GLY A 280 -18.26 -32.51 -32.97
C GLY A 280 -18.42 -30.99 -32.96
N LEU A 281 -17.35 -30.21 -33.14
CA LEU A 281 -17.40 -28.75 -32.93
C LEU A 281 -17.84 -27.96 -34.18
N ALA A 282 -17.77 -28.57 -35.36
CA ALA A 282 -18.17 -27.96 -36.63
C ALA A 282 -19.70 -27.83 -36.80
N ASP A 283 -20.47 -28.72 -36.17
CA ASP A 283 -21.94 -28.73 -36.30
C ASP A 283 -22.61 -27.63 -35.48
N ILE A 284 -21.97 -27.16 -34.40
CA ILE A 284 -22.52 -26.13 -33.51
C ILE A 284 -22.42 -24.73 -34.14
N ILE A 285 -21.42 -24.47 -34.99
CA ILE A 285 -21.23 -23.17 -35.65
C ILE A 285 -22.22 -22.98 -36.82
N ARG A 286 -22.73 -24.07 -37.40
CA ARG A 286 -23.65 -23.99 -38.54
C ARG A 286 -25.11 -23.73 -38.14
N ALA A 287 -25.46 -23.88 -36.85
CA ALA A 287 -26.83 -23.76 -36.34
C ALA A 287 -27.27 -22.33 -35.98
N THR A 288 -26.40 -21.32 -36.05
CA THR A 288 -26.69 -19.95 -35.55
C THR A 288 -26.78 -18.86 -36.61
N GLN A 289 -26.95 -19.19 -37.90
CA GLN A 289 -27.25 -18.18 -38.93
C GLN A 289 -28.75 -18.12 -39.26
N PRO A 290 -29.47 -17.04 -38.91
CA PRO A 290 -30.78 -16.78 -39.48
C PRO A 290 -30.68 -16.20 -40.89
N ALA A 291 -31.54 -16.71 -41.77
CA ALA A 291 -31.66 -16.37 -43.18
C ALA A 291 -32.17 -14.93 -43.43
N ALA A 292 -31.68 -14.35 -44.52
CA ALA A 292 -32.03 -13.04 -45.04
C ALA A 292 -33.49 -12.92 -45.49
N ALA A 293 -34.06 -11.71 -45.36
CA ALA A 293 -35.18 -11.26 -46.18
C ALA A 293 -34.80 -9.92 -46.86
N PHE A 294 -34.92 -9.92 -48.17
CA PHE A 294 -34.75 -8.80 -49.10
C PHE A 294 -35.85 -7.74 -48.92
N HIS A 295 -35.56 -6.46 -49.23
CA HIS A 295 -36.32 -5.68 -50.22
C HIS A 295 -35.68 -4.29 -50.50
N THR A 296 -35.35 -4.10 -51.79
CA THR A 296 -35.50 -2.90 -52.66
C THR A 296 -34.70 -1.60 -52.45
N ALA A 297 -34.28 -1.06 -53.60
CA ALA A 297 -33.31 0.01 -53.85
C ALA A 297 -33.93 1.42 -54.02
N VAL A 298 -33.07 2.46 -54.00
CA VAL A 298 -32.91 3.60 -54.97
C VAL A 298 -32.09 4.76 -54.31
N PRO A 299 -31.36 5.61 -55.07
CA PRO A 299 -30.05 6.11 -54.66
C PRO A 299 -29.91 7.63 -54.42
N SER A 300 -28.70 7.99 -53.95
CA SER A 300 -28.00 9.29 -54.07
C SER A 300 -28.13 10.26 -52.90
N GLN A 301 -27.01 10.53 -52.20
CA GLN A 301 -26.21 11.76 -52.32
C GLN A 301 -25.21 11.93 -51.15
N SER A 302 -24.00 12.36 -51.51
CA SER A 302 -23.01 13.20 -50.78
C SER A 302 -22.51 12.82 -49.36
N PHE A 303 -21.17 12.69 -49.28
CA PHE A 303 -20.26 12.85 -48.13
C PHE A 303 -20.67 13.98 -47.15
N PRO A 304 -20.35 13.92 -45.82
CA PRO A 304 -18.95 13.98 -45.36
C PRO A 304 -18.56 13.33 -44.00
N LEU A 305 -17.24 13.29 -43.81
CA LEU A 305 -16.46 13.31 -42.55
C LEU A 305 -16.37 12.05 -41.66
N HIS A 306 -15.13 11.54 -41.59
CA HIS A 306 -14.63 10.61 -40.59
C HIS A 306 -15.00 11.03 -39.17
N SER A 307 -15.87 10.25 -38.55
CA SER A 307 -16.01 10.16 -37.10
C SER A 307 -15.61 8.75 -36.71
N SER A 308 -14.51 8.61 -35.98
CA SER A 308 -14.11 7.34 -35.39
C SER A 308 -15.24 6.78 -34.54
N PRO A 309 -15.58 5.48 -34.64
CA PRO A 309 -16.63 4.90 -33.82
C PRO A 309 -16.21 4.96 -32.33
N PRO A 310 -17.13 5.27 -31.41
CA PRO A 310 -16.84 5.18 -29.99
C PRO A 310 -16.50 3.73 -29.66
N VAL A 311 -15.37 3.53 -28.99
CA VAL A 311 -14.99 2.25 -28.37
C VAL A 311 -16.14 1.86 -27.45
N ARG A 312 -16.97 0.89 -27.87
CA ARG A 312 -17.98 0.26 -27.01
C ARG A 312 -17.22 -0.35 -25.83
N GLN A 313 -17.30 0.29 -24.67
CA GLN A 313 -16.97 -0.39 -23.42
C GLN A 313 -17.90 -1.60 -23.30
N PRO A 314 -17.39 -2.81 -23.04
CA PRO A 314 -18.23 -3.97 -22.83
C PRO A 314 -19.14 -3.68 -21.64
N SER A 315 -20.45 -3.73 -21.87
CA SER A 315 -21.43 -3.61 -20.81
C SER A 315 -21.10 -4.63 -19.71
N PRO A 316 -21.19 -4.26 -18.42
CA PRO A 316 -20.88 -5.17 -17.34
C PRO A 316 -21.73 -6.42 -17.49
N VAL A 317 -21.07 -7.56 -17.73
CA VAL A 317 -21.72 -8.87 -17.81
C VAL A 317 -22.41 -9.08 -16.47
N LYS A 318 -23.74 -9.06 -16.46
CA LYS A 318 -24.52 -9.34 -15.24
C LYS A 318 -24.18 -10.76 -14.83
N ALA A 319 -23.51 -10.90 -13.69
CA ALA A 319 -23.16 -12.21 -13.16
C ALA A 319 -24.46 -13.04 -12.95
N PRO A 320 -24.44 -14.34 -13.29
CA PRO A 320 -25.61 -15.21 -13.17
C PRO A 320 -26.08 -15.29 -11.71
N VAL A 321 -27.39 -15.14 -11.50
CA VAL A 321 -28.01 -15.29 -10.18
C VAL A 321 -28.10 -16.77 -9.86
N MET A 322 -27.32 -17.24 -8.87
CA MET A 322 -27.33 -18.62 -8.39
C MET A 322 -27.22 -18.67 -6.87
N THR A 323 -27.65 -19.79 -6.27
CA THR A 323 -27.47 -20.04 -4.84
C THR A 323 -26.01 -20.32 -4.53
N PHE A 324 -25.59 -20.12 -3.27
CA PHE A 324 -24.21 -20.37 -2.86
C PHE A 324 -23.82 -21.84 -3.02
N GLU A 325 -24.75 -22.77 -2.78
CA GLU A 325 -24.54 -24.20 -2.99
C GLU A 325 -24.33 -24.56 -4.47
N ALA A 326 -25.14 -24.00 -5.38
CA ALA A 326 -24.97 -24.20 -6.81
C ALA A 326 -23.62 -23.66 -7.30
N PHE A 327 -23.21 -22.49 -6.80
CA PHE A 327 -21.90 -21.90 -7.05
C PHE A 327 -20.76 -22.83 -6.61
N CYS A 328 -20.80 -23.32 -5.36
CA CYS A 328 -19.75 -24.19 -4.83
C CYS A 328 -19.66 -25.52 -5.60
N ASN A 329 -20.78 -26.08 -6.03
CA ASN A 329 -20.82 -27.27 -6.88
C ASN A 329 -20.20 -27.00 -8.26
N ALA A 330 -20.57 -25.90 -8.92
CA ALA A 330 -20.04 -25.51 -10.22
C ALA A 330 -18.53 -25.20 -10.18
N ALA A 331 -18.05 -24.69 -9.04
CA ALA A 331 -16.64 -24.39 -8.78
C ALA A 331 -15.79 -25.61 -8.35
N GLY A 332 -16.39 -26.80 -8.21
CA GLY A 332 -15.67 -27.99 -7.75
C GLY A 332 -15.29 -28.00 -6.27
N ILE A 333 -16.02 -27.24 -5.44
CA ILE A 333 -15.83 -27.12 -3.98
C ILE A 333 -17.12 -27.43 -3.20
N PRO A 334 -17.75 -28.60 -3.39
CA PRO A 334 -19.07 -28.93 -2.83
C PRO A 334 -19.11 -28.95 -1.30
N GLU A 335 -17.96 -29.09 -0.63
CA GLU A 335 -17.88 -29.13 0.84
C GLU A 335 -17.94 -27.75 1.50
N MET A 336 -17.73 -26.66 0.75
CA MET A 336 -17.64 -25.31 1.31
C MET A 336 -18.91 -24.81 2.02
N PRO A 337 -20.12 -24.98 1.46
CA PRO A 337 -21.35 -24.56 2.14
C PRO A 337 -21.51 -25.24 3.50
N LEU A 338 -21.17 -26.53 3.58
CA LEU A 338 -21.30 -27.30 4.81
C LEU A 338 -20.25 -26.89 5.85
N LYS A 339 -19.01 -26.62 5.44
CA LYS A 339 -17.95 -26.09 6.32
C LYS A 339 -18.32 -24.73 6.93
N LEU A 340 -18.88 -23.83 6.12
CA LEU A 340 -19.31 -22.50 6.58
C LEU A 340 -20.54 -22.57 7.48
N ALA A 341 -21.55 -23.37 7.11
CA ALA A 341 -22.76 -23.57 7.89
C ALA A 341 -22.48 -24.21 9.26
N GLN A 342 -21.56 -25.19 9.35
CA GLN A 342 -21.13 -25.79 10.62
C GLN A 342 -20.53 -24.78 11.59
N LYS A 343 -20.02 -23.66 11.07
CA LYS A 343 -19.46 -22.58 11.88
C LYS A 343 -20.40 -21.39 12.04
N GLY A 344 -21.65 -21.50 11.59
CA GLY A 344 -22.70 -20.50 11.74
C GLY A 344 -22.69 -19.38 10.70
N LEU A 345 -21.97 -19.54 9.58
CA LEU A 345 -22.00 -18.58 8.47
C LEU A 345 -22.85 -19.15 7.33
N GLU A 346 -24.07 -18.61 7.16
CA GLU A 346 -24.96 -18.96 6.05
C GLU A 346 -24.92 -17.87 4.97
N LEU A 347 -24.63 -18.26 3.73
CA LEU A 347 -24.58 -17.35 2.58
C LEU A 347 -25.70 -17.68 1.61
N GLY A 348 -26.54 -16.68 1.28
CA GLY A 348 -27.63 -16.84 0.31
C GLY A 348 -27.15 -16.95 -1.15
N GLY A 349 -25.96 -16.45 -1.46
CA GLY A 349 -25.40 -16.49 -2.82
C GLY A 349 -23.94 -16.02 -2.91
N PRO A 350 -23.27 -16.26 -4.05
CA PRO A 350 -21.85 -15.92 -4.24
C PRO A 350 -21.59 -14.41 -4.23
N HIS A 351 -22.59 -13.58 -4.57
CA HIS A 351 -22.47 -12.12 -4.52
C HIS A 351 -22.16 -11.57 -3.11
N LEU A 352 -22.50 -12.31 -2.05
CA LEU A 352 -22.19 -11.92 -0.67
C LEU A 352 -20.71 -12.08 -0.33
N LEU A 353 -19.96 -12.90 -1.07
CA LEU A 353 -18.50 -13.05 -0.88
C LEU A 353 -17.75 -11.73 -1.11
N ALA A 354 -18.30 -10.85 -1.93
CA ALA A 354 -17.73 -9.52 -2.20
C ALA A 354 -17.66 -8.62 -0.96
N TYR A 355 -18.55 -8.86 0.01
CA TYR A 355 -18.67 -8.07 1.24
C TYR A 355 -17.93 -8.68 2.43
N LEU A 356 -17.56 -9.96 2.34
CA LEU A 356 -16.78 -10.62 3.37
C LEU A 356 -15.30 -10.29 3.20
N LYS A 357 -14.64 -9.87 4.28
CA LYS A 357 -13.19 -9.68 4.30
C LYS A 357 -12.49 -11.01 4.57
N ASP A 358 -11.23 -11.08 4.17
CA ASP A 358 -10.40 -12.27 4.38
C ASP A 358 -10.19 -12.61 5.87
N ASP A 359 -10.16 -11.59 6.73
CA ASP A 359 -10.05 -11.75 8.19
C ASP A 359 -11.31 -12.38 8.80
N ASP A 360 -12.48 -12.14 8.21
CA ASP A 360 -13.73 -12.77 8.64
C ASP A 360 -13.79 -14.22 8.19
N LEU A 361 -13.31 -14.51 6.97
CA LEU A 361 -13.22 -15.89 6.47
C LEU A 361 -12.21 -16.74 7.25
N ASP A 362 -11.14 -16.15 7.78
CA ASP A 362 -10.13 -16.86 8.60
C ASP A 362 -10.68 -17.44 9.91
N LYS A 363 -11.81 -16.93 10.40
CA LYS A 363 -12.51 -17.50 11.57
C LYS A 363 -13.20 -18.82 11.22
N TYR A 364 -13.49 -19.05 9.95
CA TYR A 364 -14.33 -20.15 9.47
C TYR A 364 -13.57 -21.17 8.62
N LEU A 365 -12.56 -20.72 7.87
CA LEU A 365 -11.84 -21.51 6.88
C LEU A 365 -10.33 -21.48 7.15
N ILE A 366 -9.66 -22.59 6.83
CA ILE A 366 -8.20 -22.61 6.76
C ILE A 366 -7.72 -21.87 5.50
N LEU A 367 -6.45 -21.44 5.49
CA LEU A 367 -5.86 -20.66 4.40
C LEU A 367 -6.09 -21.27 3.01
N GLY A 368 -5.95 -22.60 2.86
CA GLY A 368 -6.15 -23.28 1.58
C GLY A 368 -7.59 -23.20 1.07
N ASP A 369 -8.55 -23.47 1.95
CA ASP A 369 -9.98 -23.41 1.67
C ASP A 369 -10.42 -21.98 1.31
N ARG A 370 -9.89 -20.96 2.01
CA ARG A 370 -10.13 -19.55 1.72
C ARG A 370 -9.63 -19.17 0.32
N LEU A 371 -8.41 -19.55 -0.02
CA LEU A 371 -7.82 -19.25 -1.34
C LEU A 371 -8.63 -19.91 -2.46
N GLN A 372 -9.10 -21.13 -2.25
CA GLN A 372 -9.94 -21.84 -3.22
C GLN A 372 -11.29 -21.15 -3.42
N LEU A 373 -11.91 -20.66 -2.33
CA LEU A 373 -13.16 -19.91 -2.39
C LEU A 373 -12.99 -18.56 -3.12
N ARG A 374 -11.89 -17.83 -2.86
CA ARG A 374 -11.58 -16.56 -3.55
C ARG A 374 -11.27 -16.74 -5.02
N PHE A 375 -10.56 -17.81 -5.37
CA PHE A 375 -10.31 -18.16 -6.76
C PHE A 375 -11.63 -18.45 -7.50
N ALA A 376 -12.53 -19.24 -6.88
CA ALA A 376 -13.85 -19.50 -7.45
C ALA A 376 -14.70 -18.23 -7.60
N GLU A 377 -14.65 -17.31 -6.63
CA GLU A 377 -15.34 -16.02 -6.73
C GLU A 377 -14.87 -15.20 -7.93
N ASP A 378 -13.55 -15.13 -8.16
CA ASP A 378 -12.95 -14.40 -9.28
C ASP A 378 -13.36 -15.01 -10.63
N GLU A 379 -13.34 -16.34 -10.76
CA GLU A 379 -13.76 -17.05 -11.96
C GLU A 379 -15.27 -16.89 -12.23
N TRP A 380 -16.11 -16.87 -11.19
CA TRP A 380 -17.54 -16.57 -11.34
C TRP A 380 -17.79 -15.12 -11.80
N ARG A 381 -17.05 -14.13 -11.27
CA ARG A 381 -17.15 -12.74 -11.73
C ARG A 381 -16.74 -12.55 -13.19
N LYS A 382 -15.77 -13.36 -13.67
CA LYS A 382 -15.39 -13.40 -15.09
C LYS A 382 -16.41 -14.13 -15.97
N GLY A 383 -17.41 -14.77 -15.38
CA GLY A 383 -18.40 -15.56 -16.10
C GLY A 383 -17.85 -16.91 -16.59
N HIS A 384 -16.86 -17.48 -15.91
CA HIS A 384 -16.39 -18.84 -16.22
C HIS A 384 -17.16 -19.92 -15.46
N ILE A 385 -17.91 -19.54 -14.43
CA ILE A 385 -18.75 -20.42 -13.61
C ILE A 385 -20.22 -20.01 -13.83
N HIS A 386 -21.04 -20.97 -14.30
CA HIS A 386 -22.44 -20.77 -14.70
C HIS A 386 -23.37 -21.78 -14.05
#